data_AF-W4Q549-F1
#
_entry.id   AF-W4Q549-F1
#
_cell.length_a   1.000
_cell.length_b   1.000
_cell.length_c   1.000
_cell.angle_alpha   90.00
_cell.angle_beta   90.00
_cell.angle_gamma   90.00
#
_symmetry.space_group_name_H-M   'P 1'
#
loop_
_entity.id
_entity.type
_entity.pdbx_description
1 polymer ?
#
loop_
_entity_poly.entity_id
_entity_poly.type
_entity_poly.pdbx_seq_one_letter_code
_entity_poly.pdbx_strand_id
1 'polypeptide(L)'
;MQNVKTKEEYNHCMQRFFELTDVHDVSQELKEVFAFTELETEFDSLVRVLSKHEYGHLFSAYQFDSNVFHYLRQGLQSDITVVSSELEYYAECVKDHFLLLKNLRESSGFKSAFKIGASILGGAIAGPLGAIGARGISGSFFNDDSAIGESMQEVAVAWDGYGDELDHFIKELDDKYRYVMLSLYGGLFLSVNQQLKQVNIEIKDMALNSVNYELGLTKKEARRVQTWALETIESIQLKLKKQEYQEASFMANQFYHYVDQHPVMSRTEIKEEKSLKYVANVIKLATINHQAATFLKRNEQEFRSLIVELYKQQPMLITDDDVTKLGAPSQAELFLHFIHISLKENDAQALSVLFDYTVRMIDRMDQGEFYIGEYFNDDCLFHTLIIVAAQFAREKRKQQHPLFEETKKMRLEPKMYKQIKALYKPIGPKDKFDTFLTECFIGSTIGMTLNFLLRPLVLPFKNKLAGGVAIVLIVGLIGYFQGETIKHWGESLVESNPFTTVNSETVQEERYLTITTDGANIRETPSLEGALVTAVGPQVSLLFLQEEQMDHDGRLWYYIKTEDGRVGWISSTIVE
;
A
#
# COMPACT_ATOMS: atom_id res chain seq x y z
N MET A 1 -20.30 -1.96 40.14
CA MET A 1 -21.19 -2.00 41.32
C MET A 1 -22.31 -0.95 41.33
N GLN A 2 -22.34 0.05 40.42
CA GLN A 2 -23.31 1.17 40.45
C GLN A 2 -24.81 0.82 40.21
N ASN A 3 -25.16 -0.45 39.92
CA ASN A 3 -26.53 -0.88 39.56
C ASN A 3 -27.07 -2.05 40.40
N VAL A 4 -26.44 -2.40 41.52
CA VAL A 4 -26.86 -3.52 42.38
C VAL A 4 -28.09 -3.11 43.20
N LYS A 5 -29.20 -3.86 43.12
CA LYS A 5 -30.49 -3.47 43.72
C LYS A 5 -30.90 -4.37 44.90
N THR A 6 -30.30 -5.55 45.02
CA THR A 6 -30.65 -6.55 46.04
C THR A 6 -29.43 -7.07 46.80
N LYS A 7 -29.66 -7.60 48.01
CA LYS A 7 -28.62 -8.17 48.87
C LYS A 7 -27.97 -9.42 48.26
N GLU A 8 -28.74 -10.21 47.50
CA GLU A 8 -28.23 -11.41 46.83
C GLU A 8 -27.34 -11.06 45.63
N GLU A 9 -27.74 -10.08 44.80
CA GLU A 9 -26.87 -9.56 43.73
C GLU A 9 -25.58 -8.96 44.29
N TYR A 10 -25.65 -8.29 45.45
CA TYR A 10 -24.47 -7.74 46.11
C TYR A 10 -23.51 -8.82 46.61
N ASN A 11 -24.01 -9.81 47.34
CA ASN A 11 -23.20 -10.92 47.82
C ASN A 11 -22.55 -11.66 46.64
N HIS A 12 -23.27 -11.81 45.53
CA HIS A 12 -22.73 -12.36 44.30
C HIS A 12 -21.64 -11.47 43.69
N CYS A 13 -21.81 -10.14 43.64
CA CYS A 13 -20.77 -9.22 43.17
C CYS A 13 -19.52 -9.19 44.06
N MET A 14 -19.67 -9.28 45.39
CA MET A 14 -18.53 -9.34 46.32
C MET A 14 -17.81 -10.68 46.23
N GLN A 15 -18.56 -11.78 46.17
CA GLN A 15 -17.99 -13.10 45.91
C GLN A 15 -17.24 -13.09 44.58
N ARG A 16 -17.85 -12.52 43.53
CA ARG A 16 -17.23 -12.39 42.21
C ARG A 16 -16.00 -11.47 42.22
N PHE A 17 -16.00 -10.40 43.01
CA PHE A 17 -14.82 -9.54 43.20
C PHE A 17 -13.68 -10.34 43.81
N PHE A 18 -13.91 -11.04 44.93
CA PHE A 18 -12.88 -11.87 45.56
C PHE A 18 -12.46 -13.08 44.71
N GLU A 19 -13.35 -13.64 43.90
CA GLU A 19 -13.01 -14.66 42.89
C GLU A 19 -12.15 -14.08 41.75
N LEU A 20 -12.37 -12.82 41.35
CA LEU A 20 -11.61 -12.15 40.29
C LEU A 20 -10.33 -11.48 40.79
N THR A 21 -10.20 -11.26 42.09
CA THR A 21 -9.00 -10.73 42.77
C THR A 21 -8.35 -11.80 43.63
N ASP A 22 -8.50 -13.08 43.28
CA ASP A 22 -7.70 -14.13 43.91
C ASP A 22 -6.23 -13.83 43.60
N VAL A 23 -5.51 -13.44 44.65
CA VAL A 23 -4.12 -12.99 44.60
C VAL A 23 -3.22 -14.07 44.01
N HIS A 24 -3.54 -15.35 44.21
CA HIS A 24 -2.79 -16.45 43.63
C HIS A 24 -2.96 -16.49 42.11
N ASP A 25 -4.21 -16.46 41.64
CA ASP A 25 -4.55 -16.55 40.22
C ASP A 25 -4.04 -15.30 39.48
N VAL A 26 -4.25 -14.11 40.03
CA VAL A 26 -3.77 -12.84 39.45
C VAL A 26 -2.24 -12.81 39.39
N SER A 27 -1.54 -13.24 40.44
CA SER A 27 -0.07 -13.31 40.42
C SER A 27 0.45 -14.30 39.37
N GLN A 28 -0.25 -15.44 39.19
CA GLN A 28 0.11 -16.41 38.17
C GLN A 28 -0.14 -15.88 36.76
N GLU A 29 -1.30 -15.28 36.51
CA GLU A 29 -1.64 -14.67 35.22
C GLU A 29 -0.64 -13.57 34.84
N LEU A 30 -0.27 -12.69 35.78
CA LEU A 30 0.74 -11.66 35.53
C LEU A 30 2.10 -12.29 35.13
N LYS A 31 2.52 -13.36 35.80
CA LYS A 31 3.77 -14.07 35.45
C LYS A 31 3.71 -14.73 34.08
N GLU A 32 2.57 -15.29 33.70
CA GLU A 32 2.37 -15.92 32.39
C GLU A 32 2.32 -14.87 31.27
N VAL A 33 1.56 -13.79 31.45
CA VAL A 33 1.45 -12.69 30.47
C VAL A 33 2.80 -12.01 30.24
N PHE A 34 3.60 -11.83 31.31
CA PHE A 34 4.92 -11.21 31.22
C PHE A 34 6.06 -12.23 31.08
N ALA A 35 5.77 -13.45 30.61
CA ALA A 35 6.78 -14.48 30.38
C ALA A 35 7.62 -14.22 29.12
N PHE A 36 7.07 -13.47 28.14
CA PHE A 36 7.71 -13.16 26.85
C PHE A 36 8.30 -14.39 26.14
N THR A 37 7.61 -15.53 26.22
CA THR A 37 8.10 -16.82 25.71
C THR A 37 8.28 -16.84 24.20
N GLU A 38 7.58 -15.96 23.48
CA GLU A 38 7.59 -15.90 22.02
C GLU A 38 8.73 -15.04 21.47
N LEU A 39 9.37 -14.18 22.28
CA LEU A 39 10.37 -13.20 21.83
C LEU A 39 11.52 -13.81 21.00
N GLU A 40 12.07 -14.93 21.46
CA GLU A 40 13.13 -15.67 20.75
C GLU A 40 12.62 -16.27 19.44
N THR A 41 11.44 -16.90 19.48
CA THR A 41 10.87 -17.60 18.31
C THR A 41 10.46 -16.61 17.22
N GLU A 42 9.91 -15.46 17.60
CA GLU A 42 9.54 -14.38 16.68
C GLU A 42 10.77 -13.75 16.02
N PHE A 43 11.82 -13.46 16.80
CA PHE A 43 13.07 -12.92 16.26
C PHE A 43 13.76 -13.92 15.32
N ASP A 44 13.83 -15.20 15.69
CA ASP A 44 14.42 -16.24 14.84
C ASP A 44 13.62 -16.44 13.56
N SER A 45 12.29 -16.37 13.65
CA SER A 45 11.41 -16.43 12.48
C SER A 45 11.69 -15.26 11.53
N LEU A 46 11.78 -14.04 12.07
CA LEU A 46 12.14 -12.85 11.31
C LEU A 46 13.48 -13.03 10.58
N VAL A 47 14.55 -13.38 11.30
CA VAL A 47 15.89 -13.58 10.71
C VAL A 47 15.84 -14.65 9.61
N ARG A 48 15.10 -15.73 9.84
CA ARG A 48 14.94 -16.81 8.85
C ARG A 48 14.22 -16.34 7.59
N VAL A 49 13.17 -15.54 7.71
CA VAL A 49 12.45 -14.99 6.54
C VAL A 49 13.37 -14.03 5.80
N LEU A 50 13.94 -13.04 6.48
CA LEU A 50 14.86 -12.05 5.90
C LEU A 50 16.05 -12.72 5.20
N SER A 51 16.53 -13.85 5.73
CA SER A 51 17.67 -14.57 5.15
C SER A 51 17.44 -15.10 3.72
N LYS A 52 16.18 -15.22 3.30
CA LYS A 52 15.80 -15.71 1.97
C LYS A 52 15.76 -14.62 0.90
N HIS A 53 15.81 -13.35 1.30
CA HIS A 53 15.73 -12.20 0.38
C HIS A 53 17.11 -11.85 -0.21
N GLU A 54 17.14 -10.84 -1.08
CA GLU A 54 18.35 -10.35 -1.75
C GLU A 54 19.39 -9.86 -0.74
N TYR A 55 20.62 -10.39 -0.73
CA TYR A 55 21.62 -10.20 0.34
C TYR A 55 21.19 -10.73 1.73
N GLY A 56 20.18 -11.60 1.80
CA GLY A 56 19.64 -12.16 3.04
C GLY A 56 20.66 -12.91 3.89
N HIS A 57 21.71 -13.47 3.28
CA HIS A 57 22.80 -14.13 4.00
C HIS A 57 23.44 -13.25 5.10
N LEU A 58 23.40 -11.92 4.97
CA LEU A 58 23.90 -11.00 5.99
C LEU A 58 23.08 -11.04 7.29
N PHE A 59 21.77 -11.32 7.20
CA PHE A 59 20.90 -11.47 8.37
C PHE A 59 21.17 -12.77 9.11
N SER A 60 21.56 -13.84 8.39
CA SER A 60 21.83 -15.15 9.01
C SER A 60 22.96 -15.11 10.05
N ALA A 61 23.86 -14.12 9.96
CA ALA A 61 24.95 -13.90 10.91
C ALA A 61 24.48 -13.38 12.29
N TYR A 62 23.22 -12.98 12.43
CA TYR A 62 22.66 -12.35 13.64
C TYR A 62 21.68 -13.26 14.39
N GLN A 63 21.80 -14.58 14.23
CA GLN A 63 21.14 -15.52 15.13
C GLN A 63 21.83 -15.46 16.49
N PHE A 64 21.05 -15.12 17.53
CA PHE A 64 21.56 -15.04 18.90
C PHE A 64 21.40 -16.39 19.61
N ASP A 65 22.30 -16.63 20.56
CA ASP A 65 22.18 -17.77 21.46
C ASP A 65 21.01 -17.56 22.44
N SER A 66 20.31 -18.64 22.83
CA SER A 66 19.15 -18.60 23.74
C SER A 66 19.45 -17.91 25.08
N ASN A 67 20.72 -17.87 25.52
CA ASN A 67 21.11 -17.12 26.72
C ASN A 67 20.85 -15.62 26.59
N VAL A 68 20.97 -15.03 25.39
CA VAL A 68 20.66 -13.61 25.16
C VAL A 68 19.19 -13.34 25.47
N PHE A 69 18.29 -14.15 24.93
CA PHE A 69 16.85 -14.02 25.19
C PHE A 69 16.48 -14.35 26.63
N HIS A 70 17.22 -15.25 27.28
CA HIS A 70 17.06 -15.46 28.72
C HIS A 70 17.36 -14.19 29.52
N TYR A 71 18.48 -13.51 29.25
CA TYR A 71 18.83 -12.25 29.92
C TYR A 71 17.84 -11.12 29.62
N LEU A 72 17.37 -11.01 28.37
CA LEU A 72 16.37 -10.00 28.00
C LEU A 72 15.05 -10.22 28.73
N ARG A 73 14.56 -11.46 28.79
CA ARG A 73 13.35 -11.81 29.56
C ARG A 73 13.51 -11.51 31.04
N GLN A 74 14.65 -11.87 31.62
CA GLN A 74 14.94 -11.57 33.03
C GLN A 74 14.93 -10.05 33.29
N GLY A 75 15.48 -9.26 32.36
CA GLY A 75 15.48 -7.79 32.46
C GLY A 75 14.07 -7.19 32.36
N LEU A 76 13.19 -7.76 31.53
CA LEU A 76 11.79 -7.33 31.44
C LEU A 76 10.98 -7.69 32.68
N GLN A 77 11.34 -8.77 33.37
CA GLN A 77 10.65 -9.27 34.56
C GLN A 77 11.20 -8.71 35.88
N SER A 78 12.25 -7.88 35.87
CA SER A 78 12.99 -7.56 37.09
C SER A 78 12.14 -6.97 38.22
N ASP A 79 11.06 -6.26 37.87
CA ASP A 79 10.28 -5.48 38.83
C ASP A 79 8.90 -6.09 39.13
N ILE A 80 8.53 -7.18 38.44
CA ILE A 80 7.25 -7.88 38.70
C ILE A 80 7.17 -8.41 40.13
N THR A 81 8.32 -8.62 40.77
CA THR A 81 8.41 -9.04 42.16
C THR A 81 7.92 -7.95 43.13
N VAL A 82 8.08 -6.67 42.78
CA VAL A 82 7.59 -5.55 43.60
C VAL A 82 6.07 -5.50 43.53
N VAL A 83 5.51 -5.54 42.31
CA VAL A 83 4.06 -5.65 42.07
C VAL A 83 3.46 -6.85 42.80
N SER A 84 4.13 -8.01 42.73
CA SER A 84 3.69 -9.23 43.43
C SER A 84 3.70 -9.04 44.95
N SER A 85 4.69 -8.34 45.50
CA SER A 85 4.79 -8.10 46.95
C SER A 85 3.68 -7.16 47.44
N GLU A 86 3.34 -6.11 46.68
CA GLU A 86 2.24 -5.20 47.01
C GLU A 86 0.87 -5.90 46.91
N LEU A 87 0.71 -6.80 45.92
CA LEU A 87 -0.49 -7.63 45.80
C LEU A 87 -0.63 -8.61 46.98
N GLU A 88 0.47 -9.22 47.42
CA GLU A 88 0.50 -10.08 48.62
C GLU A 88 0.16 -9.29 49.89
N TYR A 89 0.69 -8.07 50.03
CA TYR A 89 0.37 -7.18 51.15
C TYR A 89 -1.11 -6.79 51.18
N TYR A 90 -1.70 -6.44 50.03
CA TYR A 90 -3.14 -6.24 49.90
C TYR A 90 -3.95 -7.47 50.34
N ALA A 91 -3.52 -8.68 49.94
CA ALA A 91 -4.13 -9.94 50.36
C ALA A 91 -4.15 -10.09 51.89
N GLU A 92 -3.04 -9.72 52.54
CA GLU A 92 -2.88 -9.80 53.99
C GLU A 92 -3.80 -8.82 54.72
N CYS A 93 -3.89 -7.56 54.25
CA CYS A 93 -4.84 -6.58 54.80
C CYS A 93 -6.31 -7.05 54.67
N VAL A 94 -6.68 -7.63 53.52
CA VAL A 94 -8.03 -8.17 53.31
C VAL A 94 -8.32 -9.31 54.29
N LYS A 95 -7.37 -10.24 54.46
CA LYS A 95 -7.49 -11.36 55.38
C LYS A 95 -7.67 -10.89 56.84
N ASP A 96 -6.85 -9.93 57.27
CA ASP A 96 -6.92 -9.39 58.62
C ASP A 96 -8.24 -8.66 58.88
N HIS A 97 -8.74 -7.93 57.88
CA HIS A 97 -10.07 -7.33 57.93
C HIS A 97 -11.18 -8.38 58.11
N PHE A 98 -11.13 -9.48 57.35
CA PHE A 98 -12.09 -10.58 57.51
C PHE A 98 -12.00 -11.25 58.88
N LEU A 99 -10.81 -11.46 59.42
CA LEU A 99 -10.61 -12.02 60.76
C LEU A 99 -11.18 -11.09 61.84
N LEU A 100 -10.99 -9.77 61.72
CA LEU A 100 -11.60 -8.78 62.60
C LEU A 100 -13.13 -8.87 62.57
N LEU A 101 -13.73 -8.88 61.39
CA LEU A 101 -15.19 -9.00 61.23
C LEU A 101 -15.73 -10.32 61.83
N LYS A 102 -15.01 -11.43 61.64
CA LYS A 102 -15.35 -12.73 62.21
C LYS A 102 -15.29 -12.70 63.74
N ASN A 103 -14.21 -12.17 64.32
CA ASN A 103 -14.02 -12.07 65.76
C ASN A 103 -15.06 -11.16 66.43
N LEU A 104 -15.41 -10.03 65.80
CA LEU A 104 -16.46 -9.12 66.27
C LEU A 104 -17.84 -9.76 66.19
N ARG A 105 -18.11 -10.56 65.17
CA ARG A 105 -19.36 -11.34 65.03
C ARG A 105 -19.48 -12.43 66.10
N GLU A 106 -18.37 -13.07 66.47
CA GLU A 106 -18.34 -14.13 67.49
C GLU A 106 -18.39 -13.57 68.92
N SER A 107 -17.85 -12.37 69.16
CA SER A 107 -17.81 -11.72 70.48
C SER A 107 -19.05 -10.87 70.81
N SER A 108 -19.81 -10.43 69.80
CA SER A 108 -20.92 -9.48 69.97
C SER A 108 -22.28 -10.14 69.72
N GLY A 109 -23.25 -9.98 70.62
CA GLY A 109 -24.60 -10.56 70.49
C GLY A 109 -25.35 -10.12 69.21
N PHE A 110 -26.44 -10.82 68.87
CA PHE A 110 -27.22 -10.75 67.61
C PHE A 110 -27.50 -9.33 67.05
N LYS A 111 -27.63 -8.30 67.89
CA LYS A 111 -27.84 -6.90 67.47
C LYS A 111 -26.58 -6.22 66.91
N SER A 112 -25.39 -6.54 67.41
CA SER A 112 -24.12 -6.01 66.89
C SER A 112 -23.68 -6.74 65.63
N ALA A 113 -23.95 -8.05 65.54
CA ALA A 113 -23.77 -8.82 64.30
C ALA A 113 -24.59 -8.24 63.13
N PHE A 114 -25.78 -7.68 63.39
CA PHE A 114 -26.60 -6.98 62.40
C PHE A 114 -25.97 -5.63 61.96
N LYS A 115 -25.35 -4.88 62.89
CA LYS A 115 -24.59 -3.65 62.57
C LYS A 115 -23.30 -3.95 61.77
N ILE A 116 -22.59 -5.01 62.11
CA ILE A 116 -21.41 -5.51 61.38
C ILE A 116 -21.82 -5.99 59.97
N GLY A 117 -22.98 -6.63 59.83
CA GLY A 117 -23.56 -6.93 58.52
C GLY A 117 -23.93 -5.69 57.71
N ALA A 118 -24.27 -4.58 58.39
CA ALA A 118 -24.63 -3.31 57.76
C ALA A 118 -23.41 -2.44 57.38
N SER A 119 -22.27 -2.53 58.09
CA SER A 119 -21.01 -1.87 57.68
C SER A 119 -20.42 -2.52 56.42
N ILE A 120 -20.54 -3.84 56.30
CA ILE A 120 -20.25 -4.58 55.07
C ILE A 120 -21.18 -4.12 53.93
N LEU A 121 -22.48 -3.91 54.21
CA LEU A 121 -23.45 -3.38 53.23
C LEU A 121 -23.32 -1.87 52.96
N GLY A 122 -22.67 -1.09 53.83
CA GLY A 122 -22.44 0.34 53.64
C GLY A 122 -21.27 0.63 52.69
N GLY A 123 -20.24 -0.21 52.71
CA GLY A 123 -19.16 -0.20 51.72
C GLY A 123 -19.57 -0.71 50.32
N ALA A 124 -20.77 -1.28 50.20
CA ALA A 124 -21.27 -1.99 49.02
C ALA A 124 -21.66 -1.10 47.82
N ILE A 125 -22.23 0.08 48.08
CA ILE A 125 -22.84 0.92 47.03
C ILE A 125 -21.77 1.60 46.17
N ALA A 126 -20.52 1.59 46.64
CA ALA A 126 -19.42 2.38 46.11
C ALA A 126 -18.27 1.50 45.57
N GLY A 127 -18.36 0.17 45.72
CA GLY A 127 -17.20 -0.72 45.59
C GLY A 127 -16.22 -0.56 46.74
N PRO A 128 -15.18 -1.42 46.86
CA PRO A 128 -14.11 -1.21 47.84
C PRO A 128 -13.46 0.19 47.74
N LEU A 129 -13.72 0.92 46.64
CA LEU A 129 -13.07 2.17 46.26
C LEU A 129 -13.94 3.43 46.34
N GLY A 130 -15.23 3.35 46.64
CA GLY A 130 -16.08 4.55 46.62
C GLY A 130 -16.23 5.29 47.94
N ALA A 131 -15.47 4.92 48.97
CA ALA A 131 -15.46 5.60 50.28
C ALA A 131 -14.58 6.86 50.32
N ILE A 132 -13.64 7.05 49.39
CA ILE A 132 -12.69 8.19 49.43
C ILE A 132 -13.18 9.39 48.59
N GLY A 133 -14.05 9.17 47.59
CA GLY A 133 -14.65 10.24 46.78
C GLY A 133 -15.75 11.05 47.46
N ALA A 134 -16.24 10.62 48.63
CA ALA A 134 -17.28 11.33 49.37
C ALA A 134 -16.81 11.64 50.80
N ARG A 135 -16.08 12.75 50.97
CA ARG A 135 -15.94 13.44 52.29
C ARG A 135 -17.29 13.89 52.89
N GLY A 136 -18.42 13.38 52.42
CA GLY A 136 -19.78 13.73 52.83
C GLY A 136 -20.55 12.64 53.59
N ILE A 137 -19.99 11.44 53.83
CA ILE A 137 -20.68 10.35 54.57
C ILE A 137 -19.95 9.99 55.88
N SER A 138 -19.23 10.94 56.49
CA SER A 138 -18.45 10.71 57.72
C SER A 138 -19.21 11.05 59.03
N GLY A 139 -20.55 10.91 59.07
CA GLY A 139 -21.33 11.42 60.22
C GLY A 139 -22.16 10.41 61.01
N SER A 140 -22.68 9.34 60.38
CA SER A 140 -23.86 8.66 60.95
C SER A 140 -23.84 7.13 60.95
N PHE A 141 -22.85 6.47 60.34
CA PHE A 141 -22.83 4.99 60.25
C PHE A 141 -21.71 4.28 61.03
N PHE A 142 -20.58 4.94 61.31
CA PHE A 142 -19.38 4.30 61.89
C PHE A 142 -19.03 4.76 63.32
N ASN A 143 -19.94 5.46 64.00
CA ASN A 143 -19.63 6.18 65.24
C ASN A 143 -19.35 5.32 66.50
N ASP A 144 -19.34 3.98 66.42
CA ASP A 144 -19.13 3.13 67.60
C ASP A 144 -18.01 2.07 67.48
N ASP A 145 -17.41 1.80 66.31
CA ASP A 145 -16.33 0.79 66.19
C ASP A 145 -15.18 1.30 65.29
N SER A 146 -14.32 2.14 65.87
CA SER A 146 -13.15 2.74 65.18
C SER A 146 -12.27 1.69 64.48
N ALA A 147 -12.17 0.48 65.05
CA ALA A 147 -11.37 -0.62 64.51
C ALA A 147 -11.83 -1.11 63.12
N ILE A 148 -13.14 -1.11 62.83
CA ILE A 148 -13.64 -1.53 61.50
C ILE A 148 -13.29 -0.48 60.45
N GLY A 149 -13.42 0.81 60.80
CA GLY A 149 -13.07 1.92 59.92
C GLY A 149 -11.57 1.97 59.63
N GLU A 150 -10.73 1.80 60.64
CA GLU A 150 -9.27 1.72 60.50
C GLU A 150 -8.84 0.57 59.60
N SER A 151 -9.36 -0.64 59.84
CA SER A 151 -9.00 -1.82 59.04
C SER A 151 -9.48 -1.72 57.57
N MET A 152 -10.63 -1.09 57.30
CA MET A 152 -11.04 -0.81 55.91
C MET A 152 -10.16 0.24 55.23
N GLN A 153 -9.70 1.24 55.97
CA GLN A 153 -8.78 2.24 55.44
C GLN A 153 -7.43 1.62 55.07
N GLU A 154 -6.93 0.66 55.85
CA GLU A 154 -5.71 -0.10 55.54
C GLU A 154 -5.84 -0.91 54.25
N VAL A 155 -6.97 -1.60 54.04
CA VAL A 155 -7.26 -2.33 52.79
C VAL A 155 -7.29 -1.39 51.58
N ALA A 156 -7.91 -0.21 51.72
CA ALA A 156 -7.97 0.77 50.64
C ALA A 156 -6.57 1.31 50.28
N VAL A 157 -5.75 1.63 51.29
CA VAL A 157 -4.37 2.10 51.08
C VAL A 157 -3.50 1.02 50.43
N ALA A 158 -3.63 -0.24 50.83
CA ALA A 158 -2.89 -1.35 50.22
C ALA A 158 -3.31 -1.60 48.76
N TRP A 159 -4.60 -1.41 48.43
CA TRP A 159 -5.07 -1.50 47.05
C TRP A 159 -4.52 -0.37 46.18
N ASP A 160 -4.57 0.88 46.67
CA ASP A 160 -4.03 2.02 45.94
C ASP A 160 -2.51 1.84 45.72
N GLY A 161 -1.78 1.34 46.72
CA GLY A 161 -0.36 0.99 46.60
C GLY A 161 -0.07 -0.07 45.53
N TYR A 162 -0.83 -1.17 45.51
CA TYR A 162 -0.73 -2.17 44.45
C TYR A 162 -1.06 -1.59 43.06
N GLY A 163 -2.12 -0.78 42.95
CA GLY A 163 -2.52 -0.16 41.70
C GLY A 163 -1.47 0.81 41.15
N ASP A 164 -0.93 1.67 42.02
CA ASP A 164 0.13 2.62 41.67
C ASP A 164 1.41 1.89 41.21
N GLU A 165 1.79 0.82 41.89
CA GLU A 165 2.97 0.02 41.54
C GLU A 165 2.76 -0.77 40.23
N LEU A 166 1.57 -1.33 40.01
CA LEU A 166 1.22 -2.00 38.76
C LEU A 166 1.25 -1.01 37.58
N ASP A 167 0.66 0.18 37.75
CA ASP A 167 0.66 1.23 36.72
C ASP A 167 2.08 1.72 36.43
N HIS A 168 2.92 1.85 37.46
CA HIS A 168 4.33 2.20 37.30
C HIS A 168 5.08 1.10 36.54
N PHE A 169 4.94 -0.16 36.96
CA PHE A 169 5.54 -1.31 36.31
C PHE A 169 5.16 -1.44 34.84
N ILE A 170 3.87 -1.30 34.49
CA ILE A 170 3.42 -1.39 33.09
C ILE A 170 4.08 -0.32 32.22
N LYS A 171 4.24 0.91 32.74
CA LYS A 171 4.93 1.99 32.02
C LYS A 171 6.40 1.68 31.82
N GLU A 172 7.09 1.24 32.88
CA GLU A 172 8.51 0.86 32.76
C GLU A 172 8.70 -0.34 31.84
N LEU A 173 7.77 -1.29 31.86
CA LEU A 173 7.79 -2.47 31.00
C LEU A 173 7.63 -2.08 29.53
N ASP A 174 6.71 -1.16 29.19
CA ASP A 174 6.57 -0.64 27.81
C ASP A 174 7.89 -0.03 27.33
N ASP A 175 8.53 0.81 28.15
CA ASP A 175 9.83 1.40 27.82
C ASP A 175 10.92 0.34 27.65
N LYS A 176 11.08 -0.58 28.61
CA LYS A 176 12.06 -1.67 28.53
C LYS A 176 11.81 -2.55 27.31
N TYR A 177 10.56 -2.91 27.04
CA TYR A 177 10.19 -3.72 25.88
C TYR A 177 10.55 -3.00 24.58
N ARG A 178 10.26 -1.70 24.46
CA ARG A 178 10.69 -0.89 23.31
C ARG A 178 12.20 -0.89 23.15
N TYR A 179 12.98 -0.76 24.22
CA TYR A 179 14.43 -0.83 24.13
C TYR A 179 14.93 -2.21 23.69
N VAL A 180 14.30 -3.30 24.16
CA VAL A 180 14.58 -4.65 23.69
C VAL A 180 14.29 -4.78 22.20
N MET A 181 13.13 -4.31 21.73
CA MET A 181 12.75 -4.34 20.32
C MET A 181 13.68 -3.49 19.45
N LEU A 182 14.03 -2.28 19.88
CA LEU A 182 15.00 -1.42 19.18
C LEU A 182 16.39 -2.07 19.12
N SER A 183 16.81 -2.74 20.19
CA SER A 183 18.12 -3.40 20.24
C SER A 183 18.16 -4.62 19.32
N LEU A 184 17.14 -5.47 19.36
CA LEU A 184 17.06 -6.67 18.54
C LEU A 184 16.86 -6.33 17.06
N TYR A 185 15.75 -5.67 16.73
CA TYR A 185 15.35 -5.40 15.35
C TYR A 185 16.13 -4.22 14.78
N GLY A 186 16.17 -3.10 15.50
CA GLY A 186 16.92 -1.92 15.06
C GLY A 186 18.43 -2.21 14.96
N GLY A 187 18.99 -2.90 15.95
CA GLY A 187 20.40 -3.34 15.91
C GLY A 187 20.70 -4.27 14.74
N LEU A 188 19.83 -5.24 14.45
CA LEU A 188 19.94 -6.12 13.28
C LEU A 188 20.03 -5.32 11.98
N PHE A 189 19.03 -4.48 11.69
CA PHE A 189 18.98 -3.73 10.45
C PHE A 189 20.11 -2.71 10.33
N LEU A 190 20.47 -2.01 11.41
CA LEU A 190 21.61 -1.09 11.40
C LEU A 190 22.92 -1.81 11.07
N SER A 191 23.14 -2.97 11.68
CA SER A 191 24.37 -3.73 11.49
C SER A 191 24.47 -4.33 10.09
N VAL A 192 23.35 -4.88 9.56
CA VAL A 192 23.29 -5.35 8.16
C VAL A 192 23.47 -4.18 7.18
N ASN A 193 22.80 -3.05 7.41
CA ASN A 193 22.94 -1.87 6.55
C ASN A 193 24.38 -1.32 6.55
N GLN A 194 25.09 -1.39 7.68
CA GLN A 194 26.50 -1.02 7.75
C GLN A 194 27.38 -1.94 6.89
N GLN A 195 27.11 -3.24 6.87
CA GLN A 195 27.81 -4.18 5.98
C GLN A 195 27.49 -3.93 4.50
N LEU A 196 26.21 -3.71 4.16
CA LEU A 196 25.78 -3.37 2.80
C LEU A 196 26.49 -2.10 2.28
N LYS A 197 26.66 -1.09 3.14
CA LYS A 197 27.33 0.16 2.76
C LYS A 197 28.79 -0.03 2.35
N GLN A 198 29.46 -1.09 2.81
CA GLN A 198 30.84 -1.40 2.38
C GLN A 198 30.91 -1.79 0.90
N VAL A 199 29.81 -2.29 0.34
CA VAL A 199 29.66 -2.64 -1.08
C VAL A 199 28.79 -1.62 -1.83
N ASN A 200 28.66 -0.40 -1.27
CA ASN A 200 27.90 0.72 -1.82
C ASN A 200 26.38 0.50 -2.00
N ILE A 201 25.82 -0.45 -1.26
CA ILE A 201 24.37 -0.72 -1.21
C ILE A 201 23.84 -0.24 0.16
N GLU A 202 22.57 0.11 0.23
CA GLU A 202 21.90 0.42 1.49
C GLU A 202 20.43 -0.01 1.45
N ILE A 203 19.88 -0.25 2.64
CA ILE A 203 18.45 -0.45 2.83
C ILE A 203 17.75 0.89 2.61
N LYS A 204 16.80 0.93 1.67
CA LYS A 204 16.01 2.13 1.30
C LYS A 204 14.66 2.16 1.99
N ASP A 205 14.01 1.02 2.05
CA ASP A 205 12.71 0.86 2.67
C ASP A 205 12.63 -0.48 3.41
N MET A 206 11.77 -0.53 4.41
CA MET A 206 11.54 -1.70 5.24
C MET A 206 10.05 -1.79 5.60
N ALA A 207 9.44 -2.91 5.23
CA ALA A 207 8.10 -3.26 5.63
C ALA A 207 8.16 -4.39 6.65
N LEU A 208 8.24 -4.04 7.94
CA LEU A 208 8.37 -5.03 9.02
C LEU A 208 7.16 -5.99 9.08
N ASN A 209 5.96 -5.53 8.76
CA ASN A 209 4.75 -6.35 8.77
C ASN A 209 4.78 -7.48 7.72
N SER A 210 5.39 -7.22 6.56
CA SER A 210 5.58 -8.23 5.50
C SER A 210 6.96 -8.88 5.54
N VAL A 211 7.78 -8.52 6.54
CA VAL A 211 9.16 -8.97 6.73
C VAL A 211 9.96 -8.80 5.42
N ASN A 212 9.82 -7.63 4.80
CA ASN A 212 10.46 -7.32 3.53
C ASN A 212 11.30 -6.05 3.65
N TYR A 213 12.34 -5.95 2.81
CA TYR A 213 13.18 -4.77 2.69
C TYR A 213 13.58 -4.54 1.25
N GLU A 214 13.81 -3.27 0.93
CA GLU A 214 14.27 -2.85 -0.38
C GLU A 214 15.71 -2.35 -0.32
N LEU A 215 16.51 -2.83 -1.26
CA LEU A 215 17.89 -2.41 -1.42
C LEU A 215 18.00 -1.40 -2.55
N GLY A 216 18.83 -0.38 -2.31
CA GLY A 216 19.23 0.59 -3.31
C GLY A 216 20.71 0.90 -3.23
N LEU A 217 21.22 1.61 -4.22
CA LEU A 217 22.58 2.15 -4.15
C LEU A 217 22.65 3.27 -3.11
N THR A 218 23.80 3.36 -2.44
CA THR A 218 24.13 4.55 -1.65
C THR A 218 24.08 5.80 -2.52
N LYS A 219 23.72 6.95 -1.94
CA LYS A 219 23.61 8.23 -2.68
C LYS A 219 24.86 8.57 -3.52
N LYS A 220 26.05 8.26 -3.01
CA LYS A 220 27.32 8.48 -3.73
C LYS A 220 27.44 7.56 -4.94
N GLU A 221 27.12 6.29 -4.75
CA GLU A 221 27.23 5.28 -5.80
C GLU A 221 26.14 5.45 -6.88
N ALA A 222 24.91 5.78 -6.49
CA ALA A 222 23.84 6.11 -7.41
C ALA A 222 24.27 7.22 -8.39
N ARG A 223 24.91 8.30 -7.90
CA ARG A 223 25.45 9.37 -8.76
C ARG A 223 26.54 8.86 -9.70
N ARG A 224 27.46 8.03 -9.21
CA ARG A 224 28.53 7.44 -10.02
C ARG A 224 27.96 6.58 -11.15
N VAL A 225 26.99 5.74 -10.83
CA VAL A 225 26.28 4.87 -11.78
C VAL A 225 25.50 5.71 -12.79
N GLN A 226 24.80 6.76 -12.36
CA GLN A 226 24.10 7.68 -13.24
C GLN A 226 25.04 8.33 -14.26
N THR A 227 26.18 8.87 -13.82
CA THR A 227 27.18 9.46 -14.73
C THR A 227 27.72 8.44 -15.72
N TRP A 228 28.16 7.27 -15.24
CA TRP A 228 28.66 6.18 -16.10
C TRP A 228 27.62 5.73 -17.12
N ALA A 229 26.36 5.58 -16.69
CA ALA A 229 25.26 5.19 -17.56
C ALA A 229 25.04 6.24 -18.65
N LEU A 230 24.92 7.52 -18.29
CA LEU A 230 24.70 8.60 -19.26
C LEU A 230 25.82 8.69 -20.30
N GLU A 231 27.09 8.61 -19.88
CA GLU A 231 28.24 8.61 -20.79
C GLU A 231 28.23 7.40 -21.75
N THR A 232 27.87 6.22 -21.22
CA THR A 232 27.75 4.99 -22.01
C THR A 232 26.62 5.11 -23.03
N ILE A 233 25.45 5.61 -22.60
CA ILE A 233 24.28 5.83 -23.44
C ILE A 233 24.59 6.82 -24.57
N GLU A 234 25.21 7.95 -24.26
CA GLU A 234 25.62 8.96 -25.25
C GLU A 234 26.58 8.37 -26.29
N SER A 235 27.54 7.56 -25.84
CA SER A 235 28.49 6.89 -26.73
C SER A 235 27.78 5.93 -27.69
N ILE A 236 26.82 5.12 -27.21
CA ILE A 236 26.03 4.22 -28.07
C ILE A 236 25.16 5.03 -29.04
N GLN A 237 24.51 6.10 -28.59
CA GLN A 237 23.72 6.98 -29.45
C GLN A 237 24.55 7.62 -30.55
N LEU A 238 25.80 8.02 -30.26
CA LEU A 238 26.71 8.56 -31.26
C LEU A 238 27.03 7.52 -32.34
N LYS A 239 27.25 6.26 -31.95
CA LYS A 239 27.46 5.14 -32.89
C LYS A 239 26.24 4.88 -33.76
N LEU A 240 25.04 4.90 -33.17
CA LEU A 240 23.77 4.80 -33.91
C LEU A 240 23.61 5.93 -34.93
N LYS A 241 23.87 7.18 -34.54
CA LYS A 241 23.81 8.36 -35.43
C LYS A 241 24.80 8.26 -36.60
N LYS A 242 25.99 7.69 -36.37
CA LYS A 242 27.01 7.42 -37.39
C LYS A 242 26.72 6.20 -38.26
N GLN A 243 25.61 5.49 -38.01
CA GLN A 243 25.25 4.24 -38.68
C GLN A 243 26.25 3.09 -38.43
N GLU A 244 27.01 3.16 -37.34
CA GLU A 244 27.96 2.13 -36.89
C GLU A 244 27.22 1.04 -36.09
N TYR A 245 26.19 0.42 -36.70
CA TYR A 245 25.19 -0.40 -36.00
C TYR A 245 25.76 -1.66 -35.33
N GLN A 246 26.78 -2.29 -35.91
CA GLN A 246 27.41 -3.47 -35.31
C GLN A 246 28.12 -3.13 -34.00
N GLU A 247 28.86 -2.02 -33.98
CA GLU A 247 29.56 -1.55 -32.78
C GLU A 247 28.57 -1.04 -31.73
N ALA A 248 27.53 -0.29 -32.14
CA ALA A 248 26.46 0.14 -31.25
C ALA A 248 25.75 -1.05 -30.58
N SER A 249 25.45 -2.11 -31.35
CA SER A 249 24.82 -3.33 -30.83
C SER A 249 25.72 -4.08 -29.86
N PHE A 250 27.02 -4.18 -30.17
CA PHE A 250 28.00 -4.78 -29.27
C PHE A 250 28.06 -4.04 -27.92
N MET A 251 28.18 -2.71 -27.96
CA MET A 251 28.21 -1.87 -26.76
C MET A 251 26.88 -1.95 -25.97
N ALA A 252 25.74 -1.90 -26.65
CA ALA A 252 24.43 -2.02 -26.02
C ALA A 252 24.23 -3.37 -25.33
N ASN A 253 24.71 -4.46 -25.93
CA ASN A 253 24.66 -5.79 -25.31
C ASN A 253 25.57 -5.87 -24.08
N GLN A 254 26.79 -5.33 -24.14
CA GLN A 254 27.67 -5.26 -22.96
C GLN A 254 27.05 -4.45 -21.83
N PHE A 255 26.49 -3.29 -22.15
CA PHE A 255 25.79 -2.44 -21.19
C PHE A 255 24.60 -3.17 -20.57
N TYR A 256 23.74 -3.78 -21.38
CA TYR A 256 22.62 -4.59 -20.92
C TYR A 256 23.04 -5.72 -19.99
N HIS A 257 24.05 -6.51 -20.37
CA HIS A 257 24.52 -7.63 -19.55
C HIS A 257 25.12 -7.17 -18.24
N TYR A 258 25.88 -6.07 -18.26
CA TYR A 258 26.41 -5.49 -17.03
C TYR A 258 25.28 -5.03 -16.09
N VAL A 259 24.26 -4.36 -16.63
CA VAL A 259 23.08 -3.93 -15.85
C VAL A 259 22.28 -5.12 -15.31
N ASP A 260 22.11 -6.17 -16.11
CA ASP A 260 21.38 -7.39 -15.75
C ASP A 260 22.03 -8.18 -14.61
N GLN A 261 23.37 -8.21 -14.57
CA GLN A 261 24.13 -8.90 -13.54
C GLN A 261 24.16 -8.17 -12.19
N HIS A 262 23.65 -6.94 -12.10
CA HIS A 262 23.67 -6.11 -10.90
C HIS A 262 22.26 -5.61 -10.54
N PRO A 263 21.40 -6.44 -9.90
CA PRO A 263 19.98 -6.14 -9.75
C PRO A 263 19.68 -4.87 -8.92
N VAL A 264 20.43 -4.60 -7.85
CA VAL A 264 20.29 -3.35 -7.08
C VAL A 264 20.62 -2.13 -7.94
N MET A 265 21.66 -2.23 -8.78
CA MET A 265 22.03 -1.18 -9.73
C MET A 265 20.95 -1.03 -10.82
N SER A 266 20.37 -2.13 -11.27
CA SER A 266 19.39 -2.14 -12.36
C SER A 266 18.10 -1.38 -12.02
N ARG A 267 17.70 -1.38 -10.74
CA ARG A 267 16.55 -0.61 -10.23
C ARG A 267 16.83 0.88 -10.05
N THR A 268 18.10 1.30 -10.13
CA THR A 268 18.48 2.70 -9.91
C THR A 268 17.83 3.59 -10.96
N GLU A 269 17.10 4.59 -10.49
CA GLU A 269 16.52 5.60 -11.34
C GLU A 269 17.61 6.48 -11.98
N ILE A 270 17.47 6.67 -13.28
CA ILE A 270 18.23 7.61 -14.08
C ILE A 270 17.27 8.63 -14.68
N LYS A 271 17.79 9.56 -15.49
CA LYS A 271 17.07 10.68 -16.09
C LYS A 271 15.64 10.31 -16.58
N GLU A 272 14.69 11.22 -16.37
CA GLU A 272 13.27 11.10 -16.77
C GLU A 272 12.51 9.98 -16.04
N GLU A 273 12.80 9.74 -14.76
CA GLU A 273 12.06 8.76 -13.95
C GLU A 273 12.07 7.36 -14.57
N LYS A 274 13.23 6.94 -15.09
CA LYS A 274 13.39 5.62 -15.72
C LYS A 274 14.48 4.85 -15.01
N SER A 275 14.21 3.59 -14.73
CA SER A 275 15.24 2.70 -14.19
C SER A 275 16.34 2.44 -15.22
N LEU A 276 17.54 2.18 -14.74
CA LEU A 276 18.68 1.78 -15.57
C LEU A 276 18.38 0.52 -16.40
N LYS A 277 17.67 -0.44 -15.81
CA LYS A 277 17.24 -1.67 -16.48
C LYS A 277 16.33 -1.38 -17.66
N TYR A 278 15.35 -0.49 -17.50
CA TYR A 278 14.46 -0.07 -18.58
C TYR A 278 15.26 0.56 -19.73
N VAL A 279 16.11 1.54 -19.42
CA VAL A 279 16.91 2.25 -20.43
C VAL A 279 17.88 1.33 -21.18
N ALA A 280 18.51 0.38 -20.48
CA ALA A 280 19.38 -0.62 -21.12
C ALA A 280 18.63 -1.47 -22.15
N ASN A 281 17.37 -1.84 -21.87
CA ASN A 281 16.54 -2.57 -22.82
C ASN A 281 16.08 -1.68 -23.98
N VAL A 282 15.74 -0.40 -23.74
CA VAL A 282 15.36 0.54 -24.81
C VAL A 282 16.49 0.66 -25.83
N ILE A 283 17.73 0.82 -25.36
CA ILE A 283 18.91 0.96 -26.22
C ILE A 283 19.22 -0.34 -26.95
N LYS A 284 19.17 -1.48 -26.25
CA LYS A 284 19.32 -2.80 -26.88
C LYS A 284 18.30 -2.98 -27.99
N LEU A 285 17.02 -2.73 -27.72
CA LEU A 285 15.95 -2.81 -28.69
C LEU A 285 16.15 -1.86 -29.87
N ALA A 286 16.57 -0.62 -29.64
CA ALA A 286 16.88 0.33 -30.71
C ALA A 286 17.97 -0.17 -31.66
N THR A 287 19.03 -0.80 -31.13
CA THR A 287 20.08 -1.41 -31.97
C THR A 287 19.56 -2.60 -32.78
N ILE A 288 18.69 -3.44 -32.19
CA ILE A 288 18.05 -4.57 -32.88
C ILE A 288 17.11 -4.05 -33.98
N ASN A 289 16.36 -2.97 -33.73
CA ASN A 289 15.47 -2.37 -34.72
C ASN A 289 16.22 -1.85 -35.95
N HIS A 290 17.39 -1.25 -35.77
CA HIS A 290 18.27 -0.89 -36.90
C HIS A 290 18.79 -2.10 -37.68
N GLN A 291 19.15 -3.18 -36.98
CA GLN A 291 19.55 -4.45 -37.62
C GLN A 291 18.38 -5.05 -38.41
N ALA A 292 17.18 -5.07 -37.82
CA ALA A 292 15.96 -5.55 -38.46
C ALA A 292 15.64 -4.75 -39.73
N ALA A 293 15.69 -3.41 -39.70
CA ALA A 293 15.49 -2.59 -40.89
C ALA A 293 16.58 -2.81 -41.96
N THR A 294 17.79 -3.21 -41.57
CA THR A 294 18.85 -3.57 -42.51
C THR A 294 18.56 -4.92 -43.18
N PHE A 295 18.15 -5.93 -42.40
CA PHE A 295 17.75 -7.24 -42.94
C PHE A 295 16.52 -7.14 -43.81
N LEU A 296 15.54 -6.32 -43.44
CA LEU A 296 14.33 -6.11 -44.23
C LEU A 296 14.64 -5.68 -45.68
N LYS A 297 15.71 -4.90 -45.88
CA LYS A 297 16.16 -4.46 -47.21
C LYS A 297 16.95 -5.51 -47.99
N ARG A 298 17.50 -6.52 -47.31
CA ARG A 298 18.43 -7.51 -47.89
C ARG A 298 17.82 -8.90 -48.05
N ASN A 299 17.15 -9.39 -46.99
CA ASN A 299 16.62 -10.74 -46.87
C ASN A 299 15.43 -10.75 -45.89
N GLU A 300 14.21 -10.91 -46.43
CA GLU A 300 12.98 -11.00 -45.64
C GLU A 300 13.01 -12.13 -44.59
N GLN A 301 13.70 -13.24 -44.88
CA GLN A 301 13.76 -14.40 -43.98
C GLN A 301 14.68 -14.16 -42.78
N GLU A 302 15.79 -13.45 -42.97
CA GLU A 302 16.67 -13.02 -41.88
C GLU A 302 15.95 -12.00 -40.98
N PHE A 303 15.25 -11.05 -41.59
CA PHE A 303 14.40 -10.11 -40.85
C PHE A 303 13.36 -10.84 -40.00
N ARG A 304 12.62 -11.76 -40.63
CA ARG A 304 11.58 -12.54 -39.96
C ARG A 304 12.15 -13.35 -38.78
N SER A 305 13.28 -14.02 -39.00
CA SER A 305 13.94 -14.82 -37.96
C SER A 305 14.39 -13.95 -36.78
N LEU A 306 14.94 -12.76 -37.06
CA LEU A 306 15.34 -11.81 -36.02
C LEU A 306 14.15 -11.30 -35.20
N ILE A 307 13.03 -10.93 -35.85
CA ILE A 307 11.83 -10.44 -35.17
C ILE A 307 11.23 -11.52 -34.27
N VAL A 308 11.17 -12.78 -34.74
CA VAL A 308 10.72 -13.90 -33.91
C VAL A 308 11.61 -14.06 -32.68
N GLU A 309 12.93 -14.05 -32.85
CA GLU A 309 13.85 -14.23 -31.72
C GLU A 309 13.80 -13.06 -30.74
N LEU A 310 13.68 -11.84 -31.25
CA LEU A 310 13.50 -10.63 -30.46
C LEU A 310 12.32 -10.77 -29.50
N TYR A 311 11.12 -11.07 -30.00
CA TYR A 311 9.93 -11.13 -29.16
C TYR A 311 9.84 -12.39 -28.30
N LYS A 312 10.63 -13.44 -28.57
CA LYS A 312 10.83 -14.54 -27.62
C LYS A 312 11.63 -14.11 -26.40
N GLN A 313 12.68 -13.30 -26.62
CA GLN A 313 13.63 -12.93 -25.57
C GLN A 313 13.34 -11.59 -24.90
N GLN A 314 12.48 -10.75 -25.50
CA GLN A 314 12.20 -9.41 -25.00
C GLN A 314 11.58 -9.50 -23.60
N PRO A 315 12.27 -8.96 -22.57
CA PRO A 315 11.86 -9.18 -21.19
C PRO A 315 10.87 -8.14 -20.69
N MET A 316 10.61 -7.05 -21.43
CA MET A 316 9.82 -5.91 -20.95
C MET A 316 9.11 -5.12 -22.03
N LEU A 317 8.05 -4.42 -21.60
CA LEU A 317 7.30 -3.46 -22.40
C LEU A 317 8.14 -2.23 -22.68
N ILE A 318 8.27 -1.88 -23.96
CA ILE A 318 8.95 -0.67 -24.40
C ILE A 318 8.04 0.06 -25.37
N THR A 319 7.95 1.38 -25.21
CA THR A 319 7.14 2.22 -26.08
C THR A 319 7.88 2.57 -27.37
N ASP A 320 7.12 2.81 -28.44
CA ASP A 320 7.67 3.30 -29.71
C ASP A 320 8.39 4.65 -29.56
N ASP A 321 7.87 5.54 -28.73
CA ASP A 321 8.43 6.87 -28.50
C ASP A 321 9.86 6.81 -27.96
N ASP A 322 10.13 5.88 -27.03
CA ASP A 322 11.44 5.75 -26.41
C ASP A 322 12.49 5.20 -27.39
N VAL A 323 12.09 4.28 -28.27
CA VAL A 323 12.98 3.74 -29.30
C VAL A 323 13.23 4.75 -30.41
N THR A 324 12.19 5.45 -30.86
CA THR A 324 12.28 6.42 -31.97
C THR A 324 13.06 7.67 -31.59
N LYS A 325 13.05 8.11 -30.32
CA LYS A 325 13.95 9.16 -29.80
C LYS A 325 15.44 8.85 -30.01
N LEU A 326 15.81 7.57 -30.13
CA LEU A 326 17.17 7.13 -30.42
C LEU A 326 17.49 7.08 -31.93
N GLY A 327 16.53 7.46 -32.79
CA GLY A 327 16.67 7.42 -34.25
C GLY A 327 16.42 6.04 -34.86
N ALA A 328 15.97 5.07 -34.08
CA ALA A 328 15.65 3.72 -34.55
C ALA A 328 14.22 3.64 -35.13
N PRO A 329 13.97 2.72 -36.07
CA PRO A 329 12.62 2.39 -36.54
C PRO A 329 11.72 2.00 -35.35
N SER A 330 10.44 2.36 -35.43
CA SER A 330 9.49 1.99 -34.37
C SER A 330 9.19 0.49 -34.40
N GLN A 331 8.76 -0.05 -33.27
CA GLN A 331 8.31 -1.45 -33.21
C GLN A 331 7.04 -1.63 -34.04
N ALA A 332 6.12 -0.65 -34.03
CA ALA A 332 4.94 -0.70 -34.89
C ALA A 332 5.29 -0.81 -36.38
N GLU A 333 6.28 -0.05 -36.87
CA GLU A 333 6.73 -0.12 -38.27
C GLU A 333 7.27 -1.52 -38.61
N LEU A 334 8.19 -2.04 -37.80
CA LEU A 334 8.78 -3.36 -38.02
C LEU A 334 7.73 -4.48 -37.88
N PHE A 335 6.81 -4.36 -36.93
CA PHE A 335 5.76 -5.35 -36.77
C PHE A 335 4.79 -5.37 -37.95
N LEU A 336 4.45 -4.21 -38.53
CA LEU A 336 3.65 -4.16 -39.77
C LEU A 336 4.34 -4.87 -40.93
N HIS A 337 5.66 -4.69 -41.09
CA HIS A 337 6.44 -5.45 -42.08
C HIS A 337 6.40 -6.95 -41.79
N PHE A 338 6.56 -7.34 -40.52
CA PHE A 338 6.49 -8.73 -40.10
C PHE A 338 5.13 -9.37 -40.37
N ILE A 339 4.02 -8.65 -40.13
CA ILE A 339 2.67 -9.10 -40.50
C ILE A 339 2.59 -9.32 -42.01
N HIS A 340 3.00 -8.34 -42.82
CA HIS A 340 2.92 -8.44 -44.27
C HIS A 340 3.69 -9.66 -44.82
N ILE A 341 4.93 -9.84 -44.37
CA ILE A 341 5.78 -10.98 -44.77
C ILE A 341 5.15 -12.30 -44.32
N SER A 342 4.69 -12.40 -43.07
CA SER A 342 4.03 -13.61 -42.55
C SER A 342 2.79 -13.99 -43.36
N LEU A 343 2.03 -13.01 -43.85
CA LEU A 343 0.84 -13.25 -44.68
C LEU A 343 1.20 -13.65 -46.11
N LYS A 344 2.24 -13.03 -46.68
CA LYS A 344 2.80 -13.38 -47.99
C LYS A 344 3.28 -14.83 -48.03
N GLU A 345 3.89 -15.31 -46.95
CA GLU A 345 4.35 -16.69 -46.77
C GLU A 345 3.24 -17.67 -46.35
N ASN A 346 2.03 -17.16 -46.08
CA ASN A 346 0.92 -17.91 -45.49
C ASN A 346 1.25 -18.57 -44.13
N ASP A 347 2.22 -18.03 -43.40
CA ASP A 347 2.60 -18.42 -42.05
C ASP A 347 2.05 -17.42 -41.03
N ALA A 348 0.72 -17.40 -40.90
CA ALA A 348 0.10 -16.56 -39.89
C ALA A 348 0.41 -17.03 -38.45
N GLN A 349 0.89 -18.27 -38.26
CA GLN A 349 1.25 -18.77 -36.92
C GLN A 349 2.48 -18.04 -36.37
N ALA A 350 3.32 -17.49 -37.24
CA ALA A 350 4.43 -16.62 -36.85
C ALA A 350 4.01 -15.44 -35.95
N LEU A 351 2.76 -14.97 -36.04
CA LEU A 351 2.23 -13.88 -35.20
C LEU A 351 2.08 -14.27 -33.73
N SER A 352 1.99 -15.57 -33.42
CA SER A 352 1.84 -16.07 -32.04
C SER A 352 2.97 -15.61 -31.12
N VAL A 353 4.19 -15.44 -31.64
CA VAL A 353 5.34 -14.98 -30.83
C VAL A 353 5.10 -13.65 -30.13
N LEU A 354 4.33 -12.76 -30.77
CA LEU A 354 3.97 -11.46 -30.21
C LEU A 354 2.80 -11.57 -29.23
N PHE A 355 1.90 -12.51 -29.45
CA PHE A 355 0.82 -12.79 -28.51
C PHE A 355 1.36 -13.45 -27.24
N ASP A 356 2.29 -14.39 -27.37
CA ASP A 356 3.04 -14.99 -26.26
C ASP A 356 3.80 -13.92 -25.48
N TYR A 357 4.45 -12.98 -26.19
CA TYR A 357 5.11 -11.84 -25.56
C TYR A 357 4.12 -11.01 -24.73
N THR A 358 2.96 -10.65 -25.28
CA THR A 358 1.95 -9.88 -24.54
C THR A 358 1.42 -10.63 -23.32
N VAL A 359 1.15 -11.94 -23.42
CA VAL A 359 0.74 -12.74 -22.26
C VAL A 359 1.80 -12.72 -21.18
N ARG A 360 3.09 -12.91 -21.53
CA ARG A 360 4.19 -12.82 -20.55
C ARG A 360 4.28 -11.45 -19.88
N MET A 361 3.96 -10.37 -20.60
CA MET A 361 3.98 -9.02 -20.02
C MET A 361 2.78 -8.76 -19.11
N ILE A 362 1.60 -9.33 -19.41
CA ILE A 362 0.43 -9.31 -18.52
C ILE A 362 0.72 -10.11 -17.26
N ASP A 363 1.29 -11.30 -17.37
CA ASP A 363 1.64 -12.13 -16.19
C ASP A 363 2.63 -11.40 -15.27
N ARG A 364 3.63 -10.72 -15.84
CA ARG A 364 4.57 -9.87 -15.07
C ARG A 364 3.88 -8.69 -14.40
N MET A 365 2.88 -8.11 -15.06
CA MET A 365 2.08 -7.01 -14.50
C MET A 365 1.33 -7.45 -13.27
N ASP A 366 0.64 -8.58 -13.36
CA ASP A 366 -0.15 -9.13 -12.26
C ASP A 366 0.72 -9.52 -11.05
N GLN A 367 2.00 -9.78 -11.28
CA GLN A 367 3.01 -10.08 -10.26
C GLN A 367 3.73 -8.83 -9.71
N GLY A 368 3.48 -7.64 -10.27
CA GLY A 368 4.16 -6.40 -9.85
C GLY A 368 5.63 -6.33 -10.27
N GLU A 369 6.07 -7.10 -11.25
CA GLU A 369 7.48 -7.20 -11.68
C GLU A 369 7.90 -6.10 -12.67
N PHE A 370 7.43 -4.87 -12.45
CA PHE A 370 7.71 -3.73 -13.33
C PHE A 370 8.91 -2.91 -12.87
N TYR A 371 9.60 -2.39 -13.86
CA TYR A 371 10.63 -1.40 -13.65
C TYR A 371 10.08 0.02 -13.80
N ILE A 372 10.62 0.97 -13.05
CA ILE A 372 10.30 2.39 -13.22
C ILE A 372 10.54 2.77 -14.70
N GLY A 373 9.52 3.34 -15.34
CA GLY A 373 9.49 3.68 -16.76
C GLY A 373 8.81 2.64 -17.67
N GLU A 374 8.51 1.45 -17.16
CA GLU A 374 7.75 0.40 -17.87
C GLU A 374 6.25 0.56 -17.60
N TYR A 375 5.45 0.82 -18.63
CA TYR A 375 3.99 0.95 -18.48
C TYR A 375 3.26 0.59 -19.77
N PHE A 376 2.02 0.10 -19.61
CA PHE A 376 1.06 0.04 -20.71
C PHE A 376 0.55 1.44 -21.02
N ASN A 377 0.86 1.92 -22.21
CA ASN A 377 0.31 3.15 -22.74
C ASN A 377 -0.74 2.83 -23.80
N ASP A 378 -2.00 3.19 -23.53
CA ASP A 378 -3.14 3.00 -24.44
C ASP A 378 -2.99 3.81 -25.73
N ASP A 379 -2.22 4.91 -25.69
CA ASP A 379 -1.86 5.70 -26.86
C ASP A 379 -0.64 5.13 -27.63
N CYS A 380 -0.07 4.01 -27.20
CA CYS A 380 1.05 3.40 -27.90
C CYS A 380 0.58 2.64 -29.15
N LEU A 381 1.09 3.06 -30.31
CA LEU A 381 0.75 2.47 -31.61
C LEU A 381 1.09 0.98 -31.69
N PHE A 382 2.24 0.57 -31.16
CA PHE A 382 2.66 -0.83 -31.11
C PHE A 382 1.70 -1.71 -30.30
N HIS A 383 1.30 -1.29 -29.10
CA HIS A 383 0.36 -2.04 -28.26
C HIS A 383 -1.01 -2.18 -28.95
N THR A 384 -1.52 -1.08 -29.50
CA THR A 384 -2.77 -1.10 -30.29
C THR A 384 -2.66 -2.09 -31.46
N LEU A 385 -1.53 -2.10 -32.15
CA LEU A 385 -1.31 -2.97 -33.29
C LEU A 385 -1.30 -4.46 -32.92
N ILE A 386 -0.74 -4.83 -31.75
CA ILE A 386 -0.79 -6.22 -31.26
C ILE A 386 -2.23 -6.67 -31.05
N ILE A 387 -3.08 -5.85 -30.42
CA ILE A 387 -4.49 -6.18 -30.20
C ILE A 387 -5.21 -6.38 -31.52
N VAL A 388 -4.98 -5.49 -32.50
CA VAL A 388 -5.58 -5.58 -33.83
C VAL A 388 -5.10 -6.83 -34.58
N ALA A 389 -3.81 -7.17 -34.48
CA ALA A 389 -3.25 -8.38 -35.06
C ALA A 389 -3.82 -9.66 -34.41
N ALA A 390 -4.03 -9.65 -33.10
CA ALA A 390 -4.67 -10.76 -32.37
C ALA A 390 -6.11 -10.98 -32.84
N GLN A 391 -6.89 -9.91 -33.01
CA GLN A 391 -8.24 -10.00 -33.57
C GLN A 391 -8.24 -10.52 -35.01
N PHE A 392 -7.29 -10.06 -35.84
CA PHE A 392 -7.14 -10.56 -37.20
C PHE A 392 -6.85 -12.07 -37.21
N ALA A 393 -5.90 -12.52 -36.39
CA ALA A 393 -5.54 -13.93 -36.26
C ALA A 393 -6.73 -14.80 -35.81
N ARG A 394 -7.50 -14.32 -34.83
CA ARG A 394 -8.73 -14.97 -34.36
C ARG A 394 -9.81 -15.02 -35.44
N GLU A 395 -10.19 -13.87 -36.00
CA GLU A 395 -11.38 -13.76 -36.86
C GLU A 395 -11.15 -14.28 -38.28
N LYS A 396 -10.01 -13.92 -38.88
CA LYS A 396 -9.71 -14.19 -40.30
C LYS A 396 -8.83 -15.42 -40.50
N ARG A 397 -8.06 -15.83 -39.49
CA ARG A 397 -7.19 -17.02 -39.55
C ARG A 397 -7.66 -18.16 -38.65
N LYS A 398 -8.69 -17.96 -37.81
CA LYS A 398 -9.26 -18.98 -36.92
C LYS A 398 -8.21 -19.61 -35.99
N GLN A 399 -7.19 -18.84 -35.62
CA GLN A 399 -6.20 -19.28 -34.64
C GLN A 399 -6.82 -19.36 -33.25
N GLN A 400 -6.20 -20.15 -32.39
CA GLN A 400 -6.47 -20.22 -30.96
C GLN A 400 -5.24 -19.74 -30.20
N HIS A 401 -5.45 -18.89 -29.20
CA HIS A 401 -4.38 -18.36 -28.35
C HIS A 401 -4.98 -17.84 -27.04
N PRO A 402 -4.32 -18.01 -25.87
CA PRO A 402 -4.83 -17.52 -24.59
C PRO A 402 -5.18 -16.03 -24.59
N LEU A 403 -4.33 -15.20 -25.19
CA LEU A 403 -4.56 -13.75 -25.35
C LEU A 403 -5.93 -13.39 -25.95
N PHE A 404 -6.54 -14.27 -26.75
CA PHE A 404 -7.79 -13.96 -27.44
C PHE A 404 -9.00 -13.86 -26.50
N GLU A 405 -8.94 -14.50 -25.34
CA GLU A 405 -9.97 -14.38 -24.30
C GLU A 405 -9.88 -13.03 -23.58
N GLU A 406 -8.65 -12.52 -23.40
CA GLU A 406 -8.40 -11.20 -22.79
C GLU A 406 -8.69 -10.04 -23.76
N THR A 407 -8.57 -10.27 -25.07
CA THR A 407 -8.88 -9.23 -26.07
C THR A 407 -10.39 -9.11 -26.30
N LYS A 408 -11.02 -8.10 -25.69
CA LYS A 408 -12.34 -7.64 -26.12
C LYS A 408 -12.29 -7.14 -27.57
N LYS A 409 -13.45 -7.12 -28.25
CA LYS A 409 -13.56 -6.56 -29.60
C LYS A 409 -13.30 -5.04 -29.56
N MET A 410 -12.03 -4.68 -29.69
CA MET A 410 -11.54 -3.29 -29.70
C MET A 410 -11.98 -2.59 -30.97
N ARG A 411 -12.40 -1.33 -30.82
CA ARG A 411 -12.67 -0.43 -31.94
C ARG A 411 -11.42 0.40 -32.19
N LEU A 412 -10.98 0.47 -33.44
CA LEU A 412 -9.83 1.29 -33.83
C LEU A 412 -10.24 2.77 -33.86
N GLU A 413 -9.54 3.58 -33.06
CA GLU A 413 -9.73 5.03 -33.05
C GLU A 413 -9.29 5.66 -34.38
N PRO A 414 -9.92 6.77 -34.82
CA PRO A 414 -9.56 7.41 -36.09
C PRO A 414 -8.10 7.85 -36.20
N LYS A 415 -7.50 8.32 -35.09
CA LYS A 415 -6.09 8.74 -35.04
C LYS A 415 -5.17 7.54 -35.27
N MET A 416 -5.34 6.47 -34.51
CA MET A 416 -4.56 5.24 -34.64
C MET A 416 -4.74 4.58 -36.00
N TYR A 417 -5.97 4.47 -36.51
CA TYR A 417 -6.23 3.93 -37.84
C TYR A 417 -5.44 4.67 -38.93
N LYS A 418 -5.44 6.01 -38.90
CA LYS A 418 -4.68 6.82 -39.86
C LYS A 418 -3.18 6.58 -39.75
N GLN A 419 -2.64 6.50 -38.53
CA GLN A 419 -1.22 6.22 -38.30
C GLN A 419 -0.82 4.82 -38.80
N ILE A 420 -1.56 3.78 -38.43
CA ILE A 420 -1.32 2.40 -38.89
C ILE A 420 -1.39 2.33 -40.42
N LYS A 421 -2.42 2.92 -41.05
CA LYS A 421 -2.55 2.93 -42.52
C LYS A 421 -1.42 3.68 -43.21
N ALA A 422 -0.94 4.79 -42.63
CA ALA A 422 0.17 5.54 -43.19
C ALA A 422 1.46 4.71 -43.21
N LEU A 423 1.71 3.93 -42.16
CA LEU A 423 2.85 3.01 -42.08
C LEU A 423 2.68 1.75 -42.94
N TYR A 424 1.46 1.20 -43.06
CA TYR A 424 1.23 -0.05 -43.79
C TYR A 424 1.21 0.11 -45.31
N LYS A 425 0.64 1.22 -45.81
CA LYS A 425 0.46 1.48 -47.25
C LYS A 425 1.75 1.37 -48.09
N PRO A 426 2.94 1.85 -47.65
CA PRO A 426 4.17 1.73 -48.43
C PRO A 426 4.79 0.32 -48.44
N ILE A 427 4.35 -0.60 -47.57
CA ILE A 427 4.99 -1.92 -47.39
C ILE A 427 4.78 -2.83 -48.60
N GLY A 428 3.60 -2.81 -49.21
CA GLY A 428 3.26 -3.73 -50.28
C GLY A 428 1.84 -3.55 -50.81
N PRO A 429 1.39 -4.44 -51.72
CA PRO A 429 0.01 -4.42 -52.21
C PRO A 429 -0.98 -4.71 -51.09
N LYS A 430 -2.24 -4.29 -51.27
CA LYS A 430 -3.31 -4.56 -50.31
C LYS A 430 -3.46 -6.07 -50.08
N ASP A 431 -3.50 -6.45 -48.81
CA ASP A 431 -3.67 -7.84 -48.38
C ASP A 431 -4.89 -8.00 -47.44
N LYS A 432 -5.03 -9.20 -46.87
CA LYS A 432 -6.12 -9.53 -45.96
C LYS A 432 -6.09 -8.71 -44.67
N PHE A 433 -4.91 -8.27 -44.22
CA PHE A 433 -4.78 -7.43 -43.03
C PHE A 433 -5.13 -5.97 -43.33
N ASP A 434 -4.71 -5.43 -44.47
CA ASP A 434 -5.13 -4.08 -44.91
C ASP A 434 -6.66 -3.97 -44.98
N THR A 435 -7.30 -5.00 -45.53
CA THR A 435 -8.77 -5.09 -45.62
C THR A 435 -9.40 -5.15 -44.23
N PHE A 436 -8.84 -5.96 -43.33
CA PHE A 436 -9.32 -6.09 -41.95
C PHE A 436 -9.19 -4.79 -41.15
N LEU A 437 -8.09 -4.04 -41.29
CA LEU A 437 -7.92 -2.73 -40.65
C LEU A 437 -9.06 -1.77 -41.04
N THR A 438 -9.45 -1.79 -42.31
CA THR A 438 -10.56 -0.98 -42.80
C THR A 438 -11.91 -1.49 -42.25
N GLU A 439 -12.13 -2.80 -42.12
CA GLU A 439 -13.32 -3.35 -41.47
C GLU A 439 -13.43 -2.95 -39.99
N CYS A 440 -12.33 -3.00 -39.22
CA CYS A 440 -12.30 -2.57 -37.82
C CYS A 440 -12.65 -1.08 -37.65
N PHE A 441 -12.18 -0.23 -38.56
CA PHE A 441 -12.49 1.21 -38.57
C PHE A 441 -13.90 1.52 -39.10
N ILE A 442 -14.37 0.80 -40.12
CA ILE A 442 -15.72 0.99 -40.65
C ILE A 442 -16.76 0.50 -39.64
N GLY A 443 -16.50 -0.62 -38.95
CA GLY A 443 -17.32 -1.10 -37.86
C GLY A 443 -17.43 -0.10 -36.69
N SER A 444 -16.39 0.70 -36.44
CA SER A 444 -16.40 1.74 -35.41
C SER A 444 -17.14 3.02 -35.85
N THR A 445 -17.07 3.38 -37.13
CA THR A 445 -17.70 4.59 -37.68
C THR A 445 -19.16 4.40 -38.12
N ILE A 446 -19.51 3.26 -38.73
CA ILE A 446 -20.90 2.96 -39.14
C ILE A 446 -21.82 2.78 -37.93
N GLY A 447 -21.35 2.18 -36.83
CA GLY A 447 -22.14 2.11 -35.59
C GLY A 447 -22.46 3.48 -34.99
N MET A 448 -21.63 4.50 -35.28
CA MET A 448 -21.81 5.87 -34.82
C MET A 448 -22.66 6.70 -35.79
N THR A 449 -22.51 6.48 -37.11
CA THR A 449 -23.28 7.18 -38.15
C THR A 449 -24.68 6.62 -38.37
N LEU A 450 -24.92 5.31 -38.25
CA LEU A 450 -26.27 4.75 -38.32
C LEU A 450 -27.14 5.21 -37.13
N ASN A 451 -26.56 5.31 -35.93
CA ASN A 451 -27.27 5.81 -34.74
C ASN A 451 -27.57 7.32 -34.82
N PHE A 452 -26.75 8.08 -35.56
CA PHE A 452 -26.95 9.50 -35.81
C PHE A 452 -27.95 9.76 -36.96
N LEU A 453 -27.88 9.00 -38.05
CA LEU A 453 -28.74 9.15 -39.24
C LEU A 453 -30.13 8.51 -39.11
N LEU A 454 -30.32 7.50 -38.26
CA LEU A 454 -31.63 6.85 -38.06
C LEU A 454 -32.46 7.50 -36.93
N ARG A 455 -31.91 8.50 -36.22
CA ARG A 455 -32.62 9.23 -35.16
C ARG A 455 -33.78 10.13 -35.61
N PRO A 456 -33.90 10.62 -36.88
CA PRO A 456 -35.04 11.43 -37.28
C PRO A 456 -36.13 10.69 -38.09
N LEU A 457 -36.02 9.38 -38.32
CA LEU A 457 -36.89 8.68 -39.30
C LEU A 457 -37.80 7.58 -38.72
N VAL A 458 -37.84 7.40 -37.40
CA VAL A 458 -38.79 6.48 -36.78
C VAL A 458 -39.56 7.18 -35.68
N LEU A 459 -40.66 7.84 -36.06
CA LEU A 459 -41.99 7.88 -35.41
C LEU A 459 -42.76 9.11 -35.91
N PRO A 460 -44.05 8.98 -36.28
CA PRO A 460 -45.08 8.94 -35.24
C PRO A 460 -46.35 8.12 -35.59
N PHE A 461 -47.29 8.04 -34.64
CA PHE A 461 -48.62 7.37 -34.62
C PHE A 461 -48.59 5.93 -34.07
N LYS A 462 -49.21 5.54 -32.94
CA LYS A 462 -50.29 6.10 -32.10
C LYS A 462 -50.13 5.70 -30.62
N ASN A 463 -50.26 6.69 -29.74
CA ASN A 463 -50.84 6.73 -28.37
C ASN A 463 -50.53 5.56 -27.39
N LYS A 464 -49.62 5.72 -26.41
CA LYS A 464 -49.77 6.36 -25.07
C LYS A 464 -50.76 5.58 -24.15
N LEU A 465 -50.47 5.16 -22.92
CA LEU A 465 -49.34 5.39 -21.99
C LEU A 465 -49.56 4.51 -20.72
N ALA A 466 -48.51 3.79 -20.28
CA ALA A 466 -48.20 3.28 -18.92
C ALA A 466 -47.37 1.99 -19.06
N GLY A 467 -46.08 1.89 -18.74
CA GLY A 467 -45.05 2.86 -18.33
C GLY A 467 -43.70 2.37 -18.89
N GLY A 468 -42.69 3.21 -19.11
CA GLY A 468 -42.29 4.35 -18.30
C GLY A 468 -41.13 3.93 -17.42
N VAL A 469 -39.90 4.01 -17.98
CA VAL A 469 -38.59 4.01 -17.30
C VAL A 469 -37.97 2.64 -16.95
N ALA A 470 -37.07 2.15 -17.83
CA ALA A 470 -36.07 1.12 -17.45
C ALA A 470 -34.71 1.22 -18.16
N ILE A 471 -34.50 2.13 -19.13
CA ILE A 471 -33.18 2.33 -19.78
C ILE A 471 -32.84 3.82 -19.77
N VAL A 472 -33.00 4.43 -18.59
CA VAL A 472 -32.32 5.65 -18.15
C VAL A 472 -31.38 5.33 -16.97
N LEU A 473 -31.38 4.10 -16.45
CA LEU A 473 -30.65 3.73 -15.22
C LEU A 473 -29.22 3.20 -15.40
N ILE A 474 -28.67 3.12 -16.62
CA ILE A 474 -27.25 2.72 -16.81
C ILE A 474 -26.40 3.81 -17.48
N VAL A 475 -27.04 4.81 -18.10
CA VAL A 475 -26.39 6.08 -18.47
C VAL A 475 -26.70 7.19 -17.45
N GLY A 476 -27.69 6.99 -16.57
CA GLY A 476 -28.00 7.84 -15.41
C GLY A 476 -27.22 7.53 -14.14
N LEU A 477 -26.29 6.57 -14.13
CA LEU A 477 -25.39 6.31 -12.99
C LEU A 477 -23.95 6.81 -13.19
N ILE A 478 -23.62 7.34 -14.38
CA ILE A 478 -22.35 8.05 -14.64
C ILE A 478 -22.60 9.56 -14.91
N GLY A 479 -23.86 9.96 -15.07
CA GLY A 479 -24.29 11.36 -15.30
C GLY A 479 -25.11 12.01 -14.18
N TYR A 480 -25.21 11.40 -12.99
CA TYR A 480 -26.00 11.94 -11.86
C TYR A 480 -25.15 12.39 -10.64
N PHE A 481 -23.85 12.64 -10.78
CA PHE A 481 -23.13 13.35 -9.72
C PHE A 481 -22.32 14.58 -10.13
N GLN A 482 -22.40 15.06 -11.37
CA GLN A 482 -21.80 16.36 -11.73
C GLN A 482 -22.65 17.12 -12.76
N GLY A 483 -23.82 17.60 -12.31
CA GLY A 483 -24.83 18.23 -13.17
C GLY A 483 -25.30 19.62 -12.74
N GLU A 484 -24.68 20.27 -11.74
CA GLU A 484 -25.05 21.64 -11.34
C GLU A 484 -23.97 22.71 -11.55
N THR A 485 -22.70 22.36 -11.79
CA THR A 485 -21.63 23.38 -11.86
C THR A 485 -21.49 24.04 -13.25
N ILE A 486 -22.08 23.48 -14.31
CA ILE A 486 -21.92 24.01 -15.68
C ILE A 486 -22.89 25.17 -15.98
N LYS A 487 -23.90 25.39 -15.12
CA LYS A 487 -24.89 26.45 -15.34
C LYS A 487 -24.40 27.84 -14.95
N HIS A 488 -23.39 27.94 -14.08
CA HIS A 488 -22.75 29.22 -13.74
C HIS A 488 -21.54 29.58 -14.60
N TRP A 489 -21.05 28.66 -15.43
CA TRP A 489 -19.91 28.90 -16.32
C TRP A 489 -20.32 29.60 -17.64
N GLY A 490 -21.61 29.60 -17.98
CA GLY A 490 -22.13 30.21 -19.21
C GLY A 490 -22.53 31.68 -19.09
N GLU A 491 -22.64 32.22 -17.87
CA GLU A 491 -23.11 33.59 -17.63
C GLU A 491 -21.98 34.61 -17.39
N SER A 492 -20.72 34.17 -17.30
CA SER A 492 -19.55 35.05 -17.15
C SER A 492 -18.70 35.21 -18.42
N LEU A 493 -19.14 34.70 -19.57
CA LEU A 493 -18.41 34.78 -20.85
C LEU A 493 -18.89 35.91 -21.78
N VAL A 494 -19.68 36.86 -21.25
CA VAL A 494 -20.07 38.09 -21.96
C VAL A 494 -19.72 39.30 -21.10
N GLU A 495 -18.42 39.61 -21.00
CA GLU A 495 -17.94 40.99 -20.90
C GLU A 495 -16.41 41.07 -21.21
N SER A 496 -16.12 41.56 -22.43
CA SER A 496 -14.91 42.26 -22.90
C SER A 496 -13.49 41.63 -22.77
N ASN A 497 -13.02 41.01 -23.87
CA ASN A 497 -11.91 41.41 -24.79
C ASN A 497 -10.60 42.07 -24.22
N PRO A 498 -9.44 42.02 -24.93
CA PRO A 498 -8.61 40.86 -25.36
C PRO A 498 -7.08 41.10 -25.13
N PHE A 499 -6.25 40.04 -25.31
CA PHE A 499 -4.76 40.03 -25.44
C PHE A 499 -3.88 40.59 -24.29
N THR A 500 -2.94 39.77 -23.78
CA THR A 500 -1.48 39.84 -24.09
C THR A 500 -0.74 38.71 -23.36
N THR A 501 0.24 38.13 -24.04
CA THR A 501 1.25 37.15 -23.61
C THR A 501 2.05 37.60 -22.37
N VAL A 502 2.47 36.65 -21.51
CA VAL A 502 3.81 36.48 -20.89
C VAL A 502 3.70 35.60 -19.63
N ASN A 503 4.67 34.68 -19.48
CA ASN A 503 4.94 33.80 -18.33
C ASN A 503 4.60 34.39 -16.95
N SER A 504 4.05 33.55 -16.07
CA SER A 504 4.35 33.57 -14.63
C SER A 504 4.01 32.21 -14.02
N GLU A 505 5.02 31.56 -13.44
CA GLU A 505 4.86 30.50 -12.46
C GLU A 505 4.11 31.09 -11.26
N THR A 506 2.88 30.66 -11.05
CA THR A 506 2.18 30.90 -9.79
C THR A 506 2.73 29.93 -8.75
N VAL A 507 3.54 30.44 -7.83
CA VAL A 507 3.79 29.83 -6.52
C VAL A 507 2.43 29.73 -5.83
N GLN A 508 1.85 28.53 -5.78
CA GLN A 508 0.73 28.27 -4.88
C GLN A 508 1.28 28.30 -3.46
N GLU A 509 0.71 29.13 -2.58
CA GLU A 509 1.05 29.10 -1.16
C GLU A 509 0.65 27.74 -0.59
N GLU A 510 1.64 27.01 -0.08
CA GLU A 510 1.45 25.74 0.60
C GLU A 510 0.70 25.98 1.91
N ARG A 511 -0.52 25.45 2.01
CA ARG A 511 -1.31 25.46 3.25
C ARG A 511 -0.98 24.23 4.07
N TYR A 512 -0.55 24.42 5.31
CA TYR A 512 -0.29 23.34 6.26
C TYR A 512 -1.41 23.25 7.29
N LEU A 513 -1.78 22.03 7.67
CA LEU A 513 -2.76 21.72 8.71
C LEU A 513 -2.06 21.15 9.93
N THR A 514 -2.55 21.48 11.12
CA THR A 514 -2.00 20.99 12.39
C THR A 514 -3.02 20.10 13.10
N ILE A 515 -2.56 18.99 13.69
CA ILE A 515 -3.41 18.05 14.43
C ILE A 515 -3.79 18.63 15.80
N THR A 516 -5.08 18.62 16.13
CA THR A 516 -5.63 19.22 17.36
C THR A 516 -5.89 18.20 18.49
N THR A 517 -5.59 16.93 18.25
CA THR A 517 -5.77 15.80 19.17
C THR A 517 -4.44 15.09 19.49
N ASP A 518 -4.45 14.13 20.42
CA ASP A 518 -3.27 13.30 20.78
C ASP A 518 -2.78 12.37 19.64
N GLY A 519 -3.47 12.39 18.50
CA GLY A 519 -3.11 11.67 17.29
C GLY A 519 -4.24 11.72 16.27
N ALA A 520 -3.91 11.49 15.00
CA ALA A 520 -4.86 11.48 13.91
C ALA A 520 -4.61 10.30 12.95
N ASN A 521 -5.71 9.75 12.45
CA ASN A 521 -5.71 8.68 11.47
C ASN A 521 -5.86 9.26 10.06
N ILE A 522 -4.95 8.88 9.17
CA ILE A 522 -4.98 9.19 7.74
C ILE A 522 -5.44 7.93 7.01
N ARG A 523 -6.46 8.06 6.15
CA ARG A 523 -7.15 6.95 5.50
C ARG A 523 -7.10 7.03 3.98
N GLU A 524 -7.25 5.89 3.31
CA GLU A 524 -7.17 5.79 1.85
C GLU A 524 -8.40 6.44 1.17
N THR A 525 -9.54 6.38 1.83
CA THR A 525 -10.79 7.02 1.40
C THR A 525 -11.33 7.94 2.51
N PRO A 526 -12.07 9.01 2.18
CA PRO A 526 -12.64 9.95 3.15
C PRO A 526 -13.88 9.34 3.84
N SER A 527 -13.65 8.40 4.75
CA SER A 527 -14.68 7.72 5.56
C SER A 527 -14.00 7.05 6.76
N LEU A 528 -14.74 6.84 7.85
CA LEU A 528 -14.23 6.15 9.05
C LEU A 528 -13.91 4.66 8.82
N GLU A 529 -14.42 4.11 7.73
CA GLU A 529 -14.33 2.72 7.28
C GLU A 529 -13.23 2.55 6.24
N GLY A 530 -12.69 3.66 5.72
CA GLY A 530 -11.56 3.65 4.79
C GLY A 530 -10.32 3.01 5.42
N ALA A 531 -9.56 2.25 4.63
CA ALA A 531 -8.34 1.61 5.11
C ALA A 531 -7.37 2.65 5.72
N LEU A 532 -6.74 2.30 6.84
CA LEU A 532 -5.78 3.17 7.50
C LEU A 532 -4.48 3.19 6.68
N VAL A 533 -4.10 4.37 6.17
CA VAL A 533 -2.81 4.59 5.50
C VAL A 533 -1.71 4.76 6.56
N THR A 534 -1.97 5.60 7.57
CA THR A 534 -1.08 5.77 8.72
C THR A 534 -1.79 6.46 9.88
N ALA A 535 -1.21 6.39 11.07
CA ALA A 535 -1.49 7.30 12.17
C ALA A 535 -0.34 8.30 12.33
N VAL A 536 -0.65 9.52 12.73
CA VAL A 536 0.31 10.61 12.97
C VAL A 536 0.06 11.20 14.36
N GLY A 537 1.13 11.56 15.06
CA GLY A 537 1.07 12.15 16.40
C GLY A 537 0.83 13.67 16.37
N PRO A 538 0.63 14.30 17.55
CA PRO A 538 0.50 15.75 17.65
C PRO A 538 1.78 16.43 17.18
N GLN A 539 1.68 17.66 16.66
CA GLN A 539 2.79 18.49 16.13
C GLN A 539 3.35 18.08 14.74
N VAL A 540 2.76 17.10 14.05
CA VAL A 540 3.11 16.82 12.64
C VAL A 540 2.41 17.84 11.73
N SER A 541 3.19 18.51 10.87
CA SER A 541 2.68 19.42 9.85
C SER A 541 2.21 18.64 8.62
N LEU A 542 0.96 18.86 8.21
CA LEU A 542 0.35 18.15 7.08
C LEU A 542 0.14 19.11 5.91
N LEU A 543 0.74 18.84 4.75
CA LEU A 543 0.53 19.66 3.56
C LEU A 543 -0.87 19.38 3.00
N PHE A 544 -1.72 20.39 2.95
CA PHE A 544 -3.04 20.29 2.34
C PHE A 544 -2.94 20.31 0.81
N LEU A 545 -3.40 19.24 0.16
CA LEU A 545 -3.33 19.07 -1.30
C LEU A 545 -4.51 19.69 -2.05
N GLN A 546 -5.26 20.60 -1.41
CA GLN A 546 -6.37 21.36 -2.01
C GLN A 546 -7.56 20.50 -2.47
N GLU A 547 -7.68 19.28 -1.95
CA GLU A 547 -8.87 18.44 -2.15
C GLU A 547 -9.60 18.22 -0.84
N GLU A 548 -10.92 18.41 -0.87
CA GLU A 548 -11.80 18.17 0.26
C GLU A 548 -13.02 17.36 -0.18
N GLN A 549 -13.48 16.46 0.69
CA GLN A 549 -14.63 15.61 0.41
C GLN A 549 -15.49 15.43 1.65
N MET A 550 -16.80 15.44 1.47
CA MET A 550 -17.76 15.12 2.53
C MET A 550 -18.16 13.65 2.43
N ASP A 551 -18.15 12.93 3.56
CA ASP A 551 -18.61 11.54 3.61
C ASP A 551 -20.13 11.42 3.73
N HIS A 552 -20.62 10.17 3.74
CA HIS A 552 -22.05 9.88 3.84
C HIS A 552 -22.67 10.27 5.19
N ASP A 553 -21.86 10.48 6.22
CA ASP A 553 -22.25 10.95 7.55
C ASP A 553 -22.15 12.48 7.70
N GLY A 554 -21.79 13.20 6.63
CA GLY A 554 -21.70 14.65 6.60
C GLY A 554 -20.40 15.22 7.20
N ARG A 555 -19.39 14.38 7.43
CA ARG A 555 -18.08 14.81 7.93
C ARG A 555 -17.19 15.25 6.76
N LEU A 556 -16.53 16.39 6.92
CA LEU A 556 -15.56 16.91 5.95
C LEU A 556 -14.18 16.26 6.16
N TRP A 557 -13.53 15.95 5.06
CA TRP A 557 -12.20 15.34 5.00
C TRP A 557 -11.29 16.18 4.12
N TYR A 558 -10.03 16.28 4.51
CA TYR A 558 -8.98 16.96 3.76
C TYR A 558 -8.00 15.94 3.21
N TYR A 559 -7.65 16.09 1.94
CA TYR A 559 -6.58 15.32 1.33
C TYR A 559 -5.24 15.98 1.65
N ILE A 560 -4.36 15.22 2.26
CA ILE A 560 -3.10 15.74 2.79
C ILE A 560 -1.91 14.90 2.36
N LYS A 561 -0.72 15.48 2.48
CA LYS A 561 0.56 14.80 2.35
C LYS A 561 1.36 15.00 3.63
N THR A 562 1.87 13.92 4.19
CA THR A 562 2.79 13.93 5.33
C THR A 562 4.22 14.25 4.86
N GLU A 563 5.09 14.64 5.79
CA GLU A 563 6.50 14.98 5.50
C GLU A 563 7.27 13.81 4.86
N ASP A 564 6.92 12.57 5.22
CA ASP A 564 7.49 11.35 4.63
C ASP A 564 6.89 10.96 3.27
N GLY A 565 5.99 11.78 2.73
CA GLY A 565 5.47 11.66 1.38
C GLY A 565 4.21 10.81 1.23
N ARG A 566 3.68 10.21 2.31
CA ARG A 566 2.41 9.48 2.27
C ARG A 566 1.24 10.44 2.08
N VAL A 567 0.23 9.97 1.37
CA VAL A 567 -0.94 10.78 0.99
C VAL A 567 -2.20 10.06 1.44
N GLY A 568 -3.17 10.81 1.96
CA GLY A 568 -4.47 10.26 2.32
C GLY A 568 -5.41 11.30 2.89
N TRP A 569 -6.56 10.84 3.35
CA TRP A 569 -7.66 11.65 3.87
C TRP A 569 -7.61 11.72 5.40
N ILE A 570 -7.68 12.94 5.93
CA ILE A 570 -7.79 13.22 7.37
C ILE A 570 -9.09 13.96 7.66
N SER A 571 -9.76 13.66 8.77
CA SER A 571 -11.01 14.34 9.12
C SER A 571 -10.74 15.78 9.52
N SER A 572 -11.55 16.74 9.04
CA SER A 572 -11.46 18.14 9.43
C SER A 572 -11.73 18.40 10.92
N THR A 573 -12.32 17.43 11.62
CA THR A 573 -12.65 17.54 13.05
C THR A 573 -11.43 17.44 13.97
N ILE A 574 -10.29 16.97 13.44
CA ILE A 574 -9.06 16.71 14.20
C ILE A 574 -7.86 17.52 13.68
N VAL A 575 -8.11 18.51 12.81
CA VAL A 575 -7.08 19.40 12.26
C VAL A 575 -7.60 20.84 12.10
N GLU A 576 -6.71 21.84 12.15
CA GLU A 576 -7.00 23.26 11.87
C GLU A 576 -6.07 23.91 10.84
#